data_AF-A0A432CD10-F1
#
_entry.id   AF-A0A432CD10-F1
#
_cell.length_a   1.000
_cell.length_b   1.000
_cell.length_c   1.000
_cell.angle_alpha   90.00
_cell.angle_beta   90.00
_cell.angle_gamma   90.00
#
_symmetry.space_group_name_H-M   'P 1'
#
loop_
_entity.id
_entity.type
_entity.pdbx_description
1 polymer ?
#
loop_
_entity_poly.entity_id
_entity_poly.type
_entity_poly.pdbx_seq_one_letter_code
_entity_poly.pdbx_strand_id
1 'polypeptide(L)'
;VLINPDPKAHLKNLKPMPETHAIVDKCMECGFCEPHCVSEGLTLSPRQRIVIAREISRLEESKEDPERLAAIRKDVTYQLDETCATDGLCALACPVYIDTGKFVKEWRANELNSGNKKVAAYIGSHMAGTTAILRVGLKMVSFFHSILGTNIMTALSNGFHFITFGKVPKWIPEMPKGANKINTK
;
A
#
# COMPACT_ATOMS: atom_id res chain seq x y z
N VAL A 1 -32.29 -24.50 10.47
CA VAL A 1 -33.29 -25.04 9.53
C VAL A 1 -33.60 -23.97 8.51
N LEU A 2 -33.40 -24.23 7.22
CA LEU A 2 -33.74 -23.29 6.15
C LEU A 2 -35.19 -23.57 5.73
N ILE A 3 -36.14 -22.73 6.14
CA ILE A 3 -37.56 -22.90 5.76
C ILE A 3 -37.74 -22.20 4.40
N ASN A 4 -37.68 -22.98 3.33
CA ASN A 4 -37.83 -22.49 1.96
C ASN A 4 -38.64 -23.50 1.13
N PRO A 5 -39.67 -23.08 0.37
CA PRO A 5 -40.44 -23.97 -0.49
C PRO A 5 -39.63 -24.57 -1.66
N ASP A 6 -38.50 -23.96 -2.04
CA ASP A 6 -37.60 -24.49 -3.06
C ASP A 6 -36.63 -25.52 -2.46
N PRO A 7 -36.75 -26.82 -2.79
CA PRO A 7 -35.87 -27.87 -2.26
C PRO A 7 -34.40 -27.72 -2.72
N LYS A 8 -34.13 -26.91 -3.75
CA LYS A 8 -32.79 -26.64 -4.28
C LYS A 8 -32.28 -25.24 -3.92
N ALA A 9 -32.93 -24.53 -2.99
CA ALA A 9 -32.51 -23.18 -2.59
C ALA A 9 -31.03 -23.13 -2.15
N HIS A 10 -30.51 -24.19 -1.53
CA HIS A 10 -29.12 -24.31 -1.07
C HIS A 10 -28.07 -24.38 -2.19
N LEU A 11 -28.48 -24.54 -3.46
CA LEU A 11 -27.58 -24.58 -4.63
C LEU A 11 -27.66 -23.30 -5.47
N LYS A 12 -28.55 -22.37 -5.13
CA LYS A 12 -28.79 -21.15 -5.91
C LYS A 12 -28.17 -19.95 -5.20
N ASN A 13 -27.83 -18.93 -5.98
CA ASN A 13 -27.33 -17.64 -5.48
C ASN A 13 -26.10 -17.78 -4.55
N LEU A 14 -25.26 -18.78 -4.82
CA LEU A 14 -23.99 -18.92 -4.12
C LEU A 14 -23.11 -17.73 -4.49
N LYS A 15 -22.47 -17.13 -3.47
CA LYS A 15 -21.52 -16.06 -3.69
C LYS A 15 -20.38 -16.59 -4.57
N PRO A 16 -20.08 -15.96 -5.71
CA PRO A 16 -18.95 -16.35 -6.52
C PRO A 16 -17.65 -16.09 -5.76
N MET A 17 -16.70 -16.99 -5.90
CA MET A 17 -15.36 -16.90 -5.29
C MET A 17 -14.31 -16.99 -6.41
N PRO A 18 -14.23 -15.98 -7.29
CA PRO A 18 -13.26 -15.95 -8.38
C PRO A 18 -11.85 -15.90 -7.79
N GLU A 19 -10.91 -16.54 -8.48
CA GLU A 19 -9.50 -16.47 -8.14
C GLU A 19 -8.95 -15.08 -8.49
N THR A 20 -8.05 -14.56 -7.65
CA THR A 20 -7.39 -13.28 -7.91
C THR A 20 -5.89 -13.40 -7.70
N HIS A 21 -5.45 -14.00 -6.60
CA HIS A 21 -4.03 -14.17 -6.31
C HIS A 21 -3.81 -15.22 -5.22
N ALA A 22 -2.86 -16.12 -5.45
CA ALA A 22 -2.59 -17.28 -4.58
C ALA A 22 -2.33 -16.93 -3.09
N ILE A 23 -1.83 -15.72 -2.80
CA ILE A 23 -1.64 -15.22 -1.42
C ILE A 23 -2.97 -15.10 -0.67
N VAL A 24 -4.04 -14.69 -1.35
CA VAL A 24 -5.32 -14.32 -0.73
C VAL A 24 -6.48 -15.26 -1.10
N ASP A 25 -6.31 -16.15 -2.08
CA ASP A 25 -7.38 -17.03 -2.55
C ASP A 25 -7.90 -18.00 -1.48
N LYS A 26 -7.09 -18.29 -0.45
CA LYS A 26 -7.49 -19.06 0.74
C LYS A 26 -8.49 -18.32 1.64
N CYS A 27 -8.81 -17.06 1.36
CA CYS A 27 -9.66 -16.22 2.21
C CYS A 27 -11.09 -16.75 2.24
N MET A 28 -11.52 -17.16 3.44
CA MET A 28 -12.88 -17.58 3.78
C MET A 28 -13.77 -16.43 4.32
N GLU A 29 -13.34 -15.18 4.13
CA GLU A 29 -14.08 -13.97 4.51
C GLU A 29 -14.52 -13.86 5.98
N CYS A 30 -13.78 -14.47 6.91
CA CYS A 30 -14.10 -14.52 8.34
C CYS A 30 -13.96 -13.20 9.12
N GLY A 31 -13.18 -12.24 8.62
CA GLY A 31 -13.02 -10.91 9.23
C GLY A 31 -12.00 -10.79 10.38
N PHE A 32 -11.33 -11.86 10.81
CA PHE A 32 -10.34 -11.80 11.90
C PHE A 32 -9.18 -10.82 11.65
N CYS A 33 -8.86 -10.56 10.38
CA CYS A 33 -7.81 -9.62 10.01
C CYS A 33 -8.20 -8.14 10.16
N GLU A 34 -9.50 -7.81 10.23
CA GLU A 34 -9.98 -6.41 10.19
C GLU A 34 -9.53 -5.59 11.40
N PRO A 35 -9.71 -6.05 12.66
CA PRO A 35 -9.32 -5.28 13.84
C PRO A 35 -7.80 -5.03 13.97
N HIS A 36 -6.98 -5.80 13.23
CA HIS A 36 -5.52 -5.69 13.25
C HIS A 36 -4.99 -4.73 12.18
N CYS A 37 -5.85 -4.24 11.28
CA CYS A 37 -5.45 -3.32 10.24
C CYS A 37 -5.45 -1.88 10.76
N VAL A 38 -4.31 -1.22 10.67
CA VAL A 38 -4.19 0.21 11.03
C VAL A 38 -4.97 1.14 10.11
N SER A 39 -5.38 0.66 8.93
CA SER A 39 -6.24 1.38 7.98
C SER A 39 -7.73 1.14 8.22
N GLU A 40 -8.09 0.24 9.14
CA GLU A 40 -9.50 -0.06 9.43
C GLU A 40 -10.21 1.20 9.92
N GLY A 41 -11.39 1.47 9.36
CA GLY A 41 -12.16 2.68 9.66
C GLY A 41 -11.73 3.92 8.88
N LEU A 42 -10.57 3.90 8.19
CA LEU A 42 -10.16 4.95 7.24
C LEU A 42 -10.55 4.59 5.80
N THR A 43 -10.20 3.37 5.37
CA THR A 43 -10.47 2.81 4.03
C THR A 43 -10.79 1.32 4.13
N LEU A 44 -10.54 0.55 3.06
CA LEU A 44 -10.83 -0.88 3.02
C LEU A 44 -9.99 -1.67 4.03
N SER A 45 -10.70 -2.54 4.77
CA SER A 45 -10.11 -3.57 5.61
C SER A 45 -9.28 -4.57 4.79
N PRO A 46 -8.39 -5.37 5.39
CA PRO A 46 -7.63 -6.38 4.68
C PRO A 46 -8.53 -7.41 3.96
N ARG A 47 -9.66 -7.79 4.58
CA ARG A 47 -10.65 -8.68 3.95
C ARG A 47 -11.36 -7.98 2.80
N GLN A 48 -11.76 -6.72 2.98
CA GLN A 48 -12.44 -5.95 1.94
C GLN A 48 -11.53 -5.68 0.73
N ARG A 49 -10.22 -5.47 0.94
CA ARG A 49 -9.22 -5.39 -0.14
C ARG A 49 -9.19 -6.66 -0.99
N ILE A 50 -9.26 -7.84 -0.37
CA ILE A 50 -9.34 -9.13 -1.07
C ILE A 50 -10.63 -9.22 -1.88
N VAL A 51 -11.77 -8.81 -1.30
CA VAL A 51 -13.06 -8.81 -2.02
C VAL A 51 -13.03 -7.91 -3.24
N ILE A 52 -12.47 -6.70 -3.13
CA ILE A 52 -12.36 -5.78 -4.26
C ILE A 52 -11.42 -6.33 -5.34
N ALA A 53 -10.29 -6.94 -4.98
CA ALA A 53 -9.41 -7.59 -5.94
C ALA A 53 -10.11 -8.73 -6.70
N ARG A 54 -10.88 -9.55 -5.98
CA ARG A 54 -11.71 -10.61 -6.59
C ARG A 54 -12.76 -10.06 -7.54
N GLU A 55 -13.43 -8.96 -7.18
CA GLU A 55 -14.42 -8.33 -8.06
C GLU A 55 -13.77 -7.75 -9.32
N ILE A 56 -12.57 -7.18 -9.22
CA ILE A 56 -11.80 -6.73 -10.38
C ILE A 56 -11.50 -7.93 -11.29
N SER A 57 -10.94 -9.02 -10.75
CA SER A 57 -10.65 -10.23 -11.54
C SER A 57 -11.90 -10.79 -12.22
N ARG A 58 -13.03 -10.83 -11.51
CA ARG A 58 -14.32 -11.28 -12.07
C ARG A 58 -14.77 -10.40 -13.24
N LEU A 59 -14.75 -9.08 -13.06
CA LEU A 59 -15.22 -8.13 -14.08
C LEU A 59 -14.30 -8.11 -15.30
N GLU A 60 -13.00 -8.31 -15.12
CA GLU A 60 -12.04 -8.45 -16.21
C GLU A 60 -12.26 -9.72 -17.04
N GLU A 61 -12.56 -10.83 -16.36
CA GLU A 61 -12.85 -12.10 -17.02
C GLU A 61 -14.22 -12.08 -17.73
N SER A 62 -15.28 -11.64 -17.04
CA SER A 62 -16.65 -11.67 -17.57
C SER A 62 -16.93 -10.58 -18.60
N LYS A 63 -16.22 -9.44 -18.51
CA LYS A 63 -16.44 -8.23 -19.33
C LYS A 63 -17.87 -7.68 -19.26
N GLU A 64 -18.58 -8.00 -18.18
CA GLU A 64 -20.01 -7.74 -18.02
C GLU A 64 -20.32 -6.26 -17.76
N ASP A 65 -19.47 -5.58 -16.97
CA ASP A 65 -19.70 -4.20 -16.51
C ASP A 65 -18.40 -3.38 -16.52
N PRO A 66 -18.00 -2.85 -17.71
CA PRO A 66 -16.76 -2.10 -17.86
C PRO A 66 -16.79 -0.75 -17.14
N GLU A 67 -17.96 -0.13 -16.97
CA GLU A 67 -18.10 1.14 -16.27
C GLU A 67 -17.80 0.97 -14.78
N ARG A 68 -18.36 -0.07 -14.16
CA ARG A 68 -18.07 -0.39 -12.77
C ARG A 68 -16.61 -0.80 -12.56
N LEU A 69 -16.04 -1.58 -13.48
CA LEU A 69 -14.61 -1.92 -13.42
C LEU A 69 -13.74 -0.66 -13.43
N ALA A 70 -14.03 0.30 -14.33
CA ALA A 70 -13.33 1.57 -14.40
C ALA A 70 -13.48 2.40 -13.11
N ALA A 71 -14.68 2.45 -12.52
CA ALA A 71 -14.92 3.12 -11.24
C ALA A 71 -14.11 2.49 -10.10
N ILE A 72 -14.12 1.15 -9.98
CA ILE A 72 -13.32 0.44 -8.98
C ILE A 72 -11.83 0.70 -9.19
N ARG A 73 -11.34 0.60 -10.44
CA ARG A 73 -9.95 0.85 -10.83
C ARG A 73 -9.47 2.26 -10.46
N LYS A 74 -10.37 3.25 -10.50
CA LYS A 74 -10.06 4.63 -10.09
C LYS A 74 -9.82 4.75 -8.57
N ASP A 75 -10.58 4.00 -7.77
CA ASP A 75 -10.57 4.16 -6.31
C ASP A 75 -9.55 3.23 -5.62
N VAL A 76 -9.17 2.10 -6.23
CA VAL A 76 -8.26 1.12 -5.61
C VAL A 76 -6.90 1.68 -5.25
N THR A 77 -6.37 2.67 -5.99
CA THR A 77 -5.08 3.28 -5.67
C THR A 77 -5.07 3.80 -4.24
N TYR A 78 -6.12 4.54 -3.83
CA TYR A 78 -6.20 5.03 -2.45
C TYR A 78 -6.71 3.96 -1.49
N GLN A 79 -7.80 3.27 -1.87
CA GLN A 79 -8.55 2.38 -0.98
C GLN A 79 -7.82 1.06 -0.65
N LEU A 80 -7.04 0.53 -1.59
CA LEU A 80 -6.34 -0.74 -1.47
C LEU A 80 -4.82 -0.55 -1.30
N ASP A 81 -4.21 0.28 -2.14
CA ASP A 81 -2.76 0.43 -2.21
C ASP A 81 -2.23 1.45 -1.18
N GLU A 82 -2.44 2.75 -1.39
CA GLU A 82 -1.74 3.82 -0.66
C GLU A 82 -2.01 3.78 0.84
N THR A 83 -3.21 3.37 1.24
CA THR A 83 -3.60 3.31 2.65
C THR A 83 -3.11 2.06 3.36
N CYS A 84 -2.57 1.07 2.65
CA CYS A 84 -1.96 -0.10 3.27
C CYS A 84 -0.53 0.20 3.72
N ALA A 85 -0.26 0.04 5.02
CA ALA A 85 1.08 0.17 5.60
C ALA A 85 2.04 -0.94 5.14
N THR A 86 1.53 -2.05 4.60
CA THR A 86 2.29 -3.22 4.14
C THR A 86 3.19 -3.86 5.22
N ASP A 87 2.79 -3.70 6.48
CA ASP A 87 3.43 -4.26 7.68
C ASP A 87 3.16 -5.77 7.86
N GLY A 88 2.05 -6.27 7.33
CA GLY A 88 1.64 -7.67 7.44
C GLY A 88 1.02 -8.05 8.80
N LEU A 89 0.66 -7.09 9.66
CA LEU A 89 0.12 -7.38 10.99
C LEU A 89 -1.20 -8.18 10.94
N CYS A 90 -1.99 -7.99 9.87
CA CYS A 90 -3.20 -8.77 9.59
C CYS A 90 -2.96 -10.29 9.52
N ALA A 91 -1.75 -10.74 9.14
CA ALA A 91 -1.40 -12.15 9.05
C ALA A 91 -1.35 -12.85 10.42
N LEU A 92 -1.05 -12.10 11.49
CA LEU A 92 -0.96 -12.63 12.85
C LEU A 92 -2.33 -13.13 13.36
N ALA A 93 -3.42 -12.55 12.87
CA ALA A 93 -4.78 -12.89 13.26
C ALA A 93 -5.49 -13.83 12.26
N CYS A 94 -4.95 -14.00 11.06
CA CYS A 94 -5.60 -14.78 10.03
C CYS A 94 -5.47 -16.29 10.32
N PRO A 95 -6.58 -17.05 10.48
CA PRO A 95 -6.51 -18.48 10.78
C PRO A 95 -5.94 -19.33 9.63
N VAL A 96 -5.85 -18.76 8.43
CA VAL A 96 -5.31 -19.39 7.23
C VAL A 96 -4.03 -18.69 6.73
N TYR A 97 -3.39 -17.90 7.59
CA TYR A 97 -2.07 -17.28 7.38
C TYR A 97 -1.96 -16.41 6.12
N ILE A 98 -3.04 -15.69 5.78
CA ILE A 98 -3.03 -14.73 4.67
C ILE A 98 -2.36 -13.44 5.14
N ASP A 99 -1.39 -12.98 4.36
CA ASP A 99 -0.73 -11.69 4.54
C ASP A 99 -1.18 -10.74 3.44
N THR A 100 -2.19 -9.92 3.74
CA THR A 100 -2.67 -8.89 2.81
C THR A 100 -1.60 -7.83 2.55
N GLY A 101 -0.66 -7.60 3.48
CA GLY A 101 0.45 -6.68 3.27
C GLY A 101 1.39 -7.15 2.15
N LYS A 102 1.69 -8.46 2.09
CA LYS A 102 2.39 -9.06 0.94
C LYS A 102 1.58 -8.98 -0.34
N PHE A 103 0.28 -9.26 -0.28
CA PHE A 103 -0.59 -9.12 -1.44
C PHE A 103 -0.54 -7.70 -2.03
N VAL A 104 -0.61 -6.66 -1.19
CA VAL A 104 -0.49 -5.27 -1.67
C VAL A 104 0.91 -4.97 -2.22
N LYS A 105 1.98 -5.58 -1.71
CA LYS A 105 3.33 -5.45 -2.31
C LYS A 105 3.39 -6.06 -3.71
N GLU A 106 2.78 -7.22 -3.93
CA GLU A 106 2.66 -7.81 -5.27
C GLU A 106 1.81 -6.94 -6.20
N TRP A 107 0.69 -6.40 -5.68
CA TRP A 107 -0.14 -5.44 -6.40
C TRP A 107 0.68 -4.22 -6.87
N ARG A 108 1.40 -3.57 -5.95
CA ARG A 108 2.31 -2.45 -6.26
C ARG A 108 3.36 -2.85 -7.29
N ALA A 109 3.95 -4.04 -7.16
CA ALA A 109 4.95 -4.53 -8.10
C ALA A 109 4.37 -4.72 -9.51
N ASN A 110 3.11 -5.14 -9.64
CA ASN A 110 2.45 -5.31 -10.94
C ASN A 110 2.20 -3.99 -11.66
N GLU A 111 1.94 -2.91 -10.93
CA GLU A 111 1.75 -1.56 -11.47
C GLU A 111 3.08 -0.89 -11.90
N LEU A 112 4.24 -1.42 -11.51
CA LEU A 112 5.54 -0.86 -11.87
C LEU A 112 6.00 -1.31 -13.26
N ASN A 113 6.46 -0.36 -14.07
CA ASN A 113 7.18 -0.64 -15.32
C ASN A 113 8.57 -1.28 -15.06
N SER A 114 9.16 -1.85 -16.11
CA SER A 114 10.45 -2.56 -16.01
C SER A 114 11.63 -1.67 -15.58
N GLY A 115 11.60 -0.38 -15.92
CA GLY A 115 12.61 0.59 -15.48
C GLY A 115 12.54 0.83 -13.98
N ASN A 116 11.35 1.09 -13.44
CA ASN A 116 11.12 1.29 -12.02
C ASN A 116 11.51 0.05 -11.20
N LYS A 117 11.19 -1.16 -11.70
CA LYS A 117 11.62 -2.42 -11.09
C LYS A 117 13.15 -2.54 -11.00
N LYS A 118 13.87 -2.17 -12.06
CA LYS A 118 15.34 -2.16 -12.07
C LYS A 118 15.92 -1.16 -11.07
N VAL A 119 15.35 0.05 -11.00
CA VAL A 119 15.78 1.08 -10.04
C VAL A 119 15.55 0.60 -8.61
N ALA A 120 14.37 0.04 -8.31
CA ALA A 120 14.06 -0.51 -7.00
C ALA A 120 15.02 -1.66 -6.62
N ALA A 121 15.30 -2.58 -7.56
CA ALA A 121 16.25 -3.67 -7.35
C ALA A 121 17.68 -3.16 -7.11
N TYR A 122 18.11 -2.12 -7.83
CA TYR A 122 19.41 -1.48 -7.62
C TYR A 122 19.51 -0.84 -6.23
N ILE A 123 18.50 -0.04 -5.83
CA ILE A 123 18.45 0.59 -4.51
C ILE A 123 18.48 -0.48 -3.41
N GLY A 124 17.67 -1.53 -3.55
CA GLY A 124 17.57 -2.63 -2.57
C GLY A 124 18.86 -3.45 -2.47
N SER A 125 19.59 -3.65 -3.57
CA SER A 125 20.88 -4.35 -3.56
C SER A 125 22.04 -3.49 -3.05
N HIS A 126 21.89 -2.17 -3.00
CA HIS A 126 22.95 -1.22 -2.62
C HIS A 126 22.61 -0.41 -1.36
N MET A 127 21.86 -0.98 -0.42
CA MET A 127 21.37 -0.27 0.78
C MET A 127 22.47 0.39 1.62
N ALA A 128 23.69 -0.19 1.68
CA ALA A 128 24.81 0.43 2.37
C ALA A 128 25.21 1.79 1.75
N GLY A 129 25.30 1.87 0.42
CA GLY A 129 25.59 3.10 -0.31
C GLY A 129 24.41 4.07 -0.28
N THR A 130 23.20 3.57 -0.54
CA THR A 130 21.95 4.36 -0.52
C THR A 130 21.79 5.07 0.82
N THR A 131 21.87 4.32 1.93
CA THR A 131 21.72 4.90 3.28
C THR A 131 22.88 5.82 3.64
N ALA A 132 24.09 5.59 3.13
CA ALA A 132 25.21 6.53 3.32
C ALA A 132 24.96 7.87 2.64
N ILE A 133 24.50 7.86 1.39
CA ILE A 133 24.14 9.08 0.64
C ILE A 133 23.02 9.83 1.35
N LEU A 134 21.95 9.14 1.77
CA LEU A 134 20.83 9.76 2.48
C LEU A 134 21.26 10.39 3.81
N ARG A 135 22.13 9.73 4.59
CA ARG A 135 22.69 10.29 5.83
C ARG A 135 23.48 11.58 5.56
N VAL A 136 24.29 11.61 4.50
CA VAL A 136 25.01 12.84 4.11
C VAL A 136 24.04 13.94 3.69
N GLY A 137 23.02 13.61 2.89
CA GLY A 137 21.98 14.56 2.48
C GLY A 137 21.29 15.22 3.68
N LEU A 138 20.86 14.42 4.66
CA LEU A 138 20.25 14.95 5.88
C LEU A 138 21.21 15.79 6.75
N LYS A 139 22.52 15.49 6.73
CA LYS A 139 23.52 16.36 7.39
C LYS A 139 23.63 17.71 6.69
N MET A 140 23.62 17.73 5.36
CA MET A 140 23.62 18.98 4.58
C MET A 140 22.38 19.82 4.87
N VAL A 141 21.19 19.19 4.87
CA VAL A 141 19.93 19.88 5.22
C VAL A 141 20.00 20.48 6.62
N SER A 142 20.48 19.72 7.62
CA SER A 142 20.64 20.23 8.99
C SER A 142 21.66 21.37 9.08
N PHE A 143 22.73 21.34 8.29
CA PHE A 143 23.74 22.40 8.24
C PHE A 143 23.13 23.70 7.69
N PHE A 144 22.42 23.64 6.57
CA PHE A 144 21.74 24.81 6.01
C PHE A 144 20.66 25.35 6.92
N HIS A 145 19.88 24.48 7.59
CA HIS A 145 18.91 24.92 8.60
C HIS A 145 19.59 25.66 9.77
N SER A 146 20.75 25.20 10.22
CA SER A 146 21.52 25.88 11.28
C SER A 146 22.00 27.28 10.89
N ILE A 147 22.15 27.56 9.59
CA ILE A 147 22.64 28.84 9.06
C ILE A 147 21.47 29.77 8.71
N LEU A 148 20.49 29.26 7.98
CA LEU A 148 19.34 30.03 7.46
C LEU A 148 18.21 30.16 8.49
N GLY A 149 18.17 29.28 9.49
CA GLY A 149 17.09 29.20 10.46
C GLY A 149 15.77 28.68 9.86
N THR A 150 14.79 28.48 10.75
CA THR A 150 13.51 27.84 10.41
C THR A 150 12.69 28.64 9.40
N ASN A 151 12.60 29.96 9.55
CA ASN A 151 11.70 30.78 8.73
C ASN A 151 12.10 30.78 7.25
N ILE A 152 13.38 30.97 6.95
CA ILE A 152 13.90 30.97 5.58
C ILE A 152 13.79 29.57 4.98
N MET A 153 14.15 28.53 5.75
CA MET A 153 14.08 27.14 5.27
C MET A 153 12.65 26.72 4.91
N THR A 154 11.68 27.06 5.76
CA THR A 154 10.25 26.79 5.51
C THR A 154 9.75 27.56 4.28
N ALA A 155 10.11 28.83 4.13
CA ALA A 155 9.71 29.64 2.98
C ALA A 155 10.27 29.08 1.66
N LEU A 156 11.56 28.76 1.62
CA LEU A 156 12.20 28.16 0.45
C LEU A 156 11.57 26.81 0.11
N SER A 157 11.40 25.94 1.10
CA SER A 157 10.80 24.63 0.89
C SER A 157 9.37 24.71 0.38
N ASN A 158 8.55 25.63 0.91
CA ASN A 158 7.20 25.87 0.39
C ASN A 158 7.22 26.39 -1.05
N GLY A 159 8.16 27.29 -1.39
CA GLY A 159 8.36 27.76 -2.76
C GLY A 159 8.70 26.63 -3.72
N PHE A 160 9.68 25.78 -3.37
CA PHE A 160 10.04 24.61 -4.17
C PHE A 160 8.89 23.60 -4.29
N HIS A 161 8.18 23.32 -3.20
CA HIS A 161 7.00 22.44 -3.21
C HIS A 161 5.93 22.97 -4.18
N PHE A 162 5.66 24.27 -4.16
CA PHE A 162 4.72 24.92 -5.07
C PHE A 162 5.17 24.84 -6.54
N ILE A 163 6.42 25.25 -6.83
CA ILE A 163 6.98 25.24 -8.19
C ILE A 163 6.99 23.84 -8.79
N THR A 164 7.19 22.81 -7.96
CA THR A 164 7.24 21.41 -8.41
C THR A 164 5.88 20.72 -8.41
N PHE A 165 4.78 21.45 -8.23
CA PHE A 165 3.42 20.89 -8.14
C PHE A 165 3.31 19.77 -7.11
N GLY A 166 3.98 19.94 -5.97
CA GLY A 166 3.94 18.99 -4.86
C GLY A 166 4.91 17.82 -4.94
N LYS A 167 5.75 17.71 -5.99
CA LYS A 167 6.70 16.61 -6.13
C LYS A 167 7.82 16.64 -5.07
N VAL A 168 8.27 17.83 -4.68
CA VAL A 168 9.25 17.98 -3.60
C VAL A 168 8.50 18.12 -2.28
N PRO A 169 8.69 17.25 -1.28
CA PRO A 169 7.98 17.36 -0.01
C PRO A 169 8.39 18.61 0.77
N LYS A 170 7.49 19.11 1.60
CA LYS A 170 7.75 20.24 2.49
C LYS A 170 8.74 19.82 3.58
N TRP A 171 9.66 20.71 3.90
CA TRP A 171 10.56 20.60 5.03
C TRP A 171 9.85 21.09 6.30
N ILE A 172 10.05 20.38 7.40
CA ILE A 172 9.55 20.74 8.74
C ILE A 172 10.70 20.82 9.74
N PRO A 173 10.59 21.63 10.81
CA PRO A 173 11.65 21.79 11.80
C PRO A 173 12.07 20.49 12.49
N GLU A 174 11.15 19.54 12.61
CA GLU A 174 11.33 18.24 13.26
C GLU A 174 12.00 17.20 12.35
N MET A 175 12.35 17.56 11.11
CA MET A 175 13.02 16.65 10.18
C MET A 175 14.33 16.13 10.80
N PRO A 176 14.55 14.80 10.80
CA PRO A 176 15.71 14.23 11.49
C PRO A 176 17.02 14.67 10.84
N LYS A 177 18.04 14.86 11.68
CA LYS A 177 19.42 15.07 11.23
C LYS A 177 19.99 13.76 10.69
N GLY A 178 21.02 13.86 9.85
CA GLY A 178 21.65 12.66 9.29
C GLY A 178 22.30 11.79 10.36
N ALA A 179 21.85 10.54 10.44
CA ALA A 179 22.32 9.58 11.43
C ALA A 179 23.80 9.21 11.25
N ASN A 180 24.40 8.66 12.31
CA ASN A 180 25.70 8.01 12.23
C ASN A 180 25.59 6.67 11.48
N LYS A 181 26.71 6.15 10.98
CA LYS A 181 26.73 4.82 10.38
C LYS A 181 26.40 3.81 11.48
N ILE A 182 25.43 2.93 11.24
CA ILE A 182 25.08 1.85 12.18
C ILE A 182 26.32 0.98 12.38
N ASN A 183 26.70 0.76 13.64
CA ASN A 183 27.82 -0.10 14.00
C ASN A 183 27.30 -1.51 14.18
N THR A 184 27.43 -2.34 13.14
CA THR A 184 27.15 -3.77 13.21
C THR A 184 28.39 -4.47 13.77
N LYS A 185 28.61 -4.35 15.08
CA LYS A 185 29.50 -5.27 15.80
C LYS A 185 28.74 -6.54 16.14
#